data_AF-A0A7T4YJ62-F1
#
_entry.id   AF-A0A7T4YJ62-F1
#
_cell.length_a   1.000
_cell.length_b   1.000
_cell.length_c   1.000
_cell.angle_alpha   90.00
_cell.angle_beta   90.00
_cell.angle_gamma   90.00
#
_symmetry.space_group_name_H-M   'P 1'
#
loop_
_entity.id
_entity.type
_entity.pdbx_description
1 polymer ?
#
loop_
_entity_poly.entity_id
_entity_poly.type
_entity_poly.pdbx_seq_one_letter_code
_entity_poly.pdbx_strand_id
1 'polypeptide(L)'
;MNKMVKIHCPVCEAKNVQAKVQFAVTQKYLFYVIPLEQVRRTYVHCSACNSRLDSEVHYDEITKYTAEQLVGYIHPGYVITTGIYAVLTLISGAVFPAGFIFFLGGLAICKPRGGWRMVLIWLSLPIQLIATLIFIIYKYTLFVDIIRFFENL
;
A
#
# COMPACT_ATOMS: atom_id res chain seq x y z
N MET A 1 -21.29 -19.95 12.51
CA MET A 1 -20.42 -19.94 13.71
C MET A 1 -19.05 -19.44 13.29
N ASN A 2 -18.51 -18.42 13.96
CA ASN A 2 -17.18 -17.90 13.65
C ASN A 2 -16.12 -18.82 14.29
N LYS A 3 -15.15 -19.29 13.49
CA LYS A 3 -14.00 -20.06 13.98
C LYS A 3 -12.90 -19.10 14.49
N MET A 4 -12.23 -19.49 15.56
CA MET A 4 -11.09 -18.76 16.13
C MET A 4 -9.82 -19.57 15.86
N VAL A 5 -8.78 -18.92 15.33
CA VAL A 5 -7.47 -19.54 15.07
C VAL A 5 -6.35 -18.68 15.64
N LYS A 6 -5.21 -19.30 15.97
CA LYS A 6 -4.01 -18.56 16.36
C LYS A 6 -3.18 -18.27 15.12
N ILE A 7 -2.74 -17.03 14.95
CA ILE A 7 -1.92 -16.61 13.82
C ILE A 7 -0.73 -15.77 14.27
N HIS A 8 0.24 -15.63 13.39
CA HIS A 8 1.20 -14.52 13.44
C HIS A 8 0.73 -13.44 12.46
N CYS A 9 0.51 -12.22 12.96
CA CYS A 9 -0.05 -11.15 12.14
C CYS A 9 1.07 -10.44 11.37
N PRO A 10 1.04 -10.40 10.02
CA PRO A 10 2.06 -9.71 9.24
C PRO A 10 1.97 -8.17 9.32
N VAL A 11 0.89 -7.63 9.91
CA VAL A 11 0.66 -6.17 10.00
C VAL A 11 1.21 -5.60 11.31
N CYS A 12 0.97 -6.26 12.45
CA CYS A 12 1.44 -5.81 13.77
C CYS A 12 2.54 -6.69 14.37
N GLU A 13 2.98 -7.72 13.65
CA GLU A 13 4.02 -8.69 14.05
C GLU A 13 3.71 -9.45 15.36
N ALA A 14 2.49 -9.35 15.88
CA ALA A 14 2.07 -10.07 17.06
C ALA A 14 2.03 -11.58 16.77
N LYS A 15 2.66 -12.38 17.65
CA LYS A 15 2.73 -13.84 17.55
C LYS A 15 1.63 -14.50 18.38
N ASN A 16 1.11 -15.64 17.90
CA ASN A 16 0.10 -16.45 18.59
C ASN A 16 -1.17 -15.68 19.00
N VAL A 17 -1.54 -14.65 18.22
CA VAL A 17 -2.75 -13.87 18.48
C VAL A 17 -3.98 -14.61 17.99
N GLN A 18 -5.09 -14.50 18.72
CA GLN A 18 -6.35 -15.04 18.27
C GLN A 18 -6.86 -14.22 17.09
N ALA A 19 -7.41 -14.90 16.09
CA ALA A 19 -7.99 -14.26 14.94
C ALA A 19 -9.32 -14.89 14.58
N LYS A 20 -10.28 -14.03 14.24
CA LYS A 20 -11.62 -14.45 13.81
C LYS A 20 -11.57 -14.78 12.33
N VAL A 21 -11.92 -16.00 11.98
CA VAL A 21 -12.05 -16.42 10.58
C VAL A 21 -13.45 -16.08 10.09
N GLN A 22 -13.51 -15.40 8.95
CA GLN A 22 -14.75 -15.08 8.24
C GLN A 22 -14.67 -15.62 6.82
N PHE A 23 -15.79 -16.09 6.31
CA PHE A 23 -15.93 -16.50 4.93
C PHE A 23 -16.72 -15.45 4.18
N ALA A 24 -16.23 -15.01 3.02
CA ALA A 24 -17.04 -14.21 2.12
C ALA A 24 -16.92 -14.72 0.68
N VAL A 25 -18.04 -14.71 -0.02
CA VAL A 25 -18.12 -15.01 -1.44
C VAL A 25 -18.13 -13.69 -2.18
N THR A 26 -17.09 -13.44 -2.97
CA THR A 26 -17.03 -12.26 -3.83
C THR A 26 -17.36 -12.69 -5.25
N GLN A 27 -18.37 -12.07 -5.85
CA GLN A 27 -18.75 -12.34 -7.23
C GLN A 27 -18.02 -11.36 -8.15
N LYS A 28 -17.24 -11.87 -9.10
CA LYS A 28 -16.61 -11.04 -10.13
C LYS A 28 -17.63 -10.80 -11.24
N TYR A 29 -17.81 -9.53 -11.59
CA TYR A 29 -18.67 -9.12 -12.70
C TYR A 29 -17.82 -8.56 -13.83
N LEU A 30 -18.10 -9.00 -15.06
CA LEU A 30 -17.66 -8.32 -16.27
C LEU A 30 -18.66 -7.20 -16.58
N PHE A 31 -18.17 -5.98 -16.77
CA PHE A 31 -18.97 -4.78 -17.02
C PHE A 31 -20.08 -4.52 -15.99
N TYR A 32 -19.94 -4.98 -14.74
CA TYR A 32 -20.97 -4.88 -13.68
C TYR A 32 -22.28 -5.65 -13.94
N VAL A 33 -22.43 -6.32 -15.09
CA VAL A 33 -23.71 -6.98 -15.45
C VAL A 33 -23.55 -8.50 -15.57
N ILE A 34 -22.41 -8.99 -16.04
CA ILE A 34 -22.24 -10.43 -16.34
C ILE A 34 -21.42 -11.08 -15.22
N PRO A 35 -22.00 -11.94 -14.38
CA PRO A 35 -21.23 -12.65 -13.36
C PRO A 35 -20.34 -13.69 -14.05
N LEU A 36 -19.03 -13.52 -13.95
CA LEU A 36 -18.06 -14.46 -14.54
C LEU A 36 -17.78 -15.61 -13.61
N GLU A 37 -17.44 -15.29 -12.36
CA GLU A 37 -16.85 -16.25 -11.45
C GLU A 37 -17.12 -15.86 -10.00
N GLN A 38 -17.49 -16.85 -9.18
CA GLN A 38 -17.61 -16.69 -7.74
C GLN A 38 -16.29 -17.06 -7.08
N VAL A 39 -15.59 -16.05 -6.56
CA VAL A 39 -14.36 -16.27 -5.81
C VAL A 39 -14.69 -16.36 -4.33
N ARG A 40 -14.53 -17.56 -3.79
CA ARG A 40 -14.63 -17.82 -2.36
C ARG A 40 -13.33 -17.36 -1.70
N ARG A 41 -13.42 -16.45 -0.73
CA ARG A 41 -12.26 -15.94 0.02
C ARG A 41 -12.45 -16.13 1.51
N THR A 42 -11.39 -16.57 2.17
CA THR A 42 -11.32 -16.66 3.62
C THR A 42 -10.59 -15.42 4.14
N TYR A 43 -11.22 -14.71 5.06
CA TYR A 43 -10.66 -13.54 5.72
C TYR A 43 -10.35 -13.86 7.17
N VAL A 44 -9.26 -13.30 7.67
CA VAL A 44 -8.80 -13.50 9.03
C VAL A 44 -8.65 -12.14 9.69
N HIS A 45 -9.41 -11.87 10.75
CA HIS A 45 -9.34 -10.62 11.51
C HIS A 45 -8.46 -10.82 12.75
N CYS A 46 -7.33 -10.13 12.79
CA CYS A 46 -6.42 -10.14 13.92
C CYS A 46 -7.07 -9.48 15.15
N SER A 47 -7.12 -10.13 16.31
CA SER A 47 -7.71 -9.53 17.52
C SER A 47 -6.89 -8.38 18.11
N ALA A 48 -5.58 -8.31 17.82
CA ALA A 48 -4.67 -7.32 18.40
C ALA A 48 -4.73 -5.96 17.68
N CYS A 49 -4.66 -5.96 16.34
CA CYS A 49 -4.66 -4.73 15.53
C CYS A 49 -5.96 -4.53 14.73
N ASN A 50 -6.93 -5.46 14.84
CA ASN A 50 -8.19 -5.45 14.11
C ASN A 50 -8.04 -5.44 12.58
N SER A 51 -6.84 -5.71 12.04
CA SER A 51 -6.60 -5.71 10.60
C SER A 51 -7.25 -6.90 9.93
N ARG A 52 -7.84 -6.67 8.75
CA ARG A 52 -8.31 -7.73 7.85
C ARG A 52 -7.14 -8.30 7.06
N LEU A 53 -6.96 -9.61 7.14
CA LEU A 53 -5.97 -10.38 6.40
C LEU A 53 -6.70 -11.31 5.43
N ASP A 54 -6.12 -11.49 4.24
CA ASP A 54 -6.63 -12.43 3.24
C ASP A 54 -5.89 -13.76 3.43
N SER A 55 -6.61 -14.88 3.41
CA SER A 55 -6.02 -16.21 3.48
C SER A 55 -6.31 -17.00 2.21
N GLU A 56 -5.29 -17.67 1.68
CA GLU A 56 -5.41 -18.58 0.54
C GLU A 56 -6.01 -19.94 0.95
N VAL A 57 -6.02 -20.25 2.25
CA VAL A 57 -6.54 -21.52 2.77
C VAL A 57 -8.07 -21.49 2.87
N HIS A 58 -8.71 -22.60 2.54
CA HIS A 58 -10.15 -22.74 2.64
C HIS A 58 -10.62 -22.69 4.12
N TYR A 59 -11.82 -22.15 4.36
CA TYR A 59 -12.39 -21.93 5.71
C TYR A 59 -12.41 -23.18 6.60
N ASP A 60 -12.54 -24.36 6.01
CA ASP A 60 -12.62 -25.63 6.73
C ASP A 60 -11.27 -26.26 7.05
N GLU A 61 -10.24 -25.85 6.32
CA GLU A 61 -8.89 -26.38 6.48
C GLU A 61 -8.03 -25.51 7.38
N ILE A 62 -8.37 -24.23 7.51
CA ILE A 62 -7.58 -23.25 8.27
C ILE A 62 -7.33 -23.65 9.73
N THR A 63 -8.24 -24.41 10.35
CA THR A 63 -8.09 -24.89 11.74
C THR A 63 -7.13 -26.06 11.89
N LYS A 64 -6.73 -26.70 10.77
CA LYS A 64 -5.79 -27.83 10.78
C LYS A 64 -4.32 -27.36 10.81
N TYR A 65 -4.07 -26.12 10.43
CA TYR A 65 -2.73 -25.55 10.35
C TYR A 65 -2.32 -24.89 11.67
N THR A 66 -1.03 -24.96 12.00
CA THR A 66 -0.47 -24.21 13.12
C THR A 66 -0.22 -22.75 12.74
N ALA A 67 -0.08 -21.88 13.75
CA ALA A 67 0.15 -20.44 13.55
C ALA A 67 1.37 -20.14 12.67
N GLU A 68 2.39 -21.01 12.72
CA GLU A 68 3.63 -20.92 11.94
C GLU A 68 3.43 -21.32 10.48
N GLN A 69 2.65 -22.37 10.22
CA GLN A 69 2.32 -22.81 8.86
C GLN A 69 1.44 -21.78 8.14
N LEU A 70 0.55 -21.11 8.88
CA LEU A 70 -0.35 -20.07 8.36
C LEU A 70 0.38 -18.81 7.88
N VAL A 71 1.62 -18.57 8.29
CA VAL A 71 2.38 -17.36 7.89
C VAL A 71 2.56 -17.29 6.38
N GLY A 72 2.79 -18.42 5.72
CA GLY A 72 2.97 -18.48 4.27
C GLY A 72 1.70 -18.21 3.46
N TYR A 73 0.53 -18.38 4.06
CA TYR A 73 -0.77 -18.32 3.37
C TYR A 73 -1.63 -17.12 3.77
N ILE A 74 -1.20 -16.34 4.77
CA ILE A 74 -1.92 -15.15 5.24
C ILE A 74 -1.19 -13.91 4.74
N HIS A 75 -1.91 -13.11 3.99
CA HIS A 75 -1.40 -11.87 3.42
C HIS A 75 -2.17 -10.66 3.97
N PRO A 76 -1.52 -9.48 4.10
CA PRO A 76 -2.24 -8.27 4.42
C PRO A 76 -3.31 -8.00 3.37
N GLY A 77 -4.55 -7.77 3.80
CA GLY A 77 -5.66 -7.53 2.88
C GLY A 77 -5.39 -6.33 1.96
N TYR A 78 -5.82 -6.45 0.70
CA TYR A 78 -5.70 -5.38 -0.29
C TYR A 78 -6.64 -4.22 0.07
N VAL A 79 -6.09 -3.19 0.72
CA VAL A 79 -6.82 -1.92 0.90
C VAL A 79 -6.64 -1.08 -0.37
N ILE A 80 -7.72 -0.77 -1.08
CA ILE A 80 -7.67 0.02 -2.33
C ILE A 80 -7.05 1.42 -2.05
N THR A 81 -7.35 1.99 -0.88
CA THR A 81 -6.88 3.32 -0.47
C THR A 81 -5.36 3.45 -0.46
N THR A 82 -4.64 2.41 -0.05
CA THR A 82 -3.16 2.44 -0.05
C THR A 82 -2.57 2.28 -1.45
N GLY A 83 -3.28 1.64 -2.37
CA GLY A 83 -2.93 1.66 -3.80
C GLY A 83 -3.08 3.05 -4.40
N ILE A 84 -4.22 3.70 -4.14
CA ILE A 84 -4.48 5.08 -4.58
C ILE A 84 -3.40 6.03 -4.02
N TYR A 85 -3.07 5.89 -2.73
CA TYR A 85 -2.05 6.74 -2.10
C TYR A 85 -0.66 6.55 -2.73
N ALA A 86 -0.27 5.32 -3.06
CA ALA A 86 1.00 5.05 -3.75
C ALA A 86 1.06 5.69 -5.14
N VAL A 87 -0.04 5.65 -5.90
CA VAL A 87 -0.14 6.32 -7.21
C VAL A 87 -0.09 7.83 -7.07
N LEU A 88 -0.83 8.40 -6.10
CA LEU A 88 -0.79 9.84 -5.81
C LEU A 88 0.61 10.30 -5.40
N THR A 89 1.36 9.47 -4.67
CA THR A 89 2.75 9.76 -4.28
C THR A 89 3.66 9.84 -5.51
N LEU A 90 3.47 8.95 -6.48
CA LEU A 90 4.20 8.99 -7.75
C LEU A 90 3.87 10.25 -8.56
N ILE A 91 2.59 10.57 -8.74
CA ILE A 91 2.13 11.74 -9.52
C ILE A 91 2.60 13.04 -8.86
N SER A 92 2.42 13.16 -7.55
CA SER A 92 2.82 14.34 -6.79
C SER A 92 4.34 14.51 -6.69
N GLY A 93 5.12 13.47 -7.00
CA GLY A 93 6.58 13.54 -7.06
C GLY A 93 7.13 14.58 -8.06
N ALA A 94 6.33 14.97 -9.06
CA ALA A 94 6.70 16.03 -9.99
C ALA A 94 6.48 17.46 -9.43
N VAL A 95 5.72 17.61 -8.34
CA VAL A 95 5.31 18.91 -7.79
C VAL A 95 6.06 19.18 -6.49
N PHE A 96 7.17 19.91 -6.57
CA PHE A 96 7.90 20.37 -5.39
C PHE A 96 7.18 21.57 -4.74
N PRO A 97 7.09 21.68 -3.40
CA PRO A 97 7.57 20.76 -2.35
C PRO A 97 6.56 19.68 -1.92
N ALA A 98 5.33 19.72 -2.45
CA ALA A 98 4.24 18.84 -2.04
C ALA A 98 4.60 17.35 -2.15
N GLY A 99 5.35 16.97 -3.19
CA GLY A 99 5.79 15.59 -3.42
C GLY A 99 6.56 14.97 -2.26
N PHE A 100 7.40 15.74 -1.57
CA PHE A 100 8.19 15.23 -0.44
C PHE A 100 7.30 14.86 0.76
N ILE A 101 6.26 15.66 1.02
CA ILE A 101 5.27 15.39 2.08
C ILE A 101 4.48 14.10 1.77
N PHE A 102 4.04 13.95 0.52
CA PHE A 102 3.35 12.74 0.08
C PHE A 102 4.24 11.50 0.13
N PHE A 103 5.53 11.63 -0.16
CA PHE A 103 6.50 10.54 -0.04
C PHE A 103 6.66 10.04 1.39
N LEU A 104 6.83 10.96 2.36
CA LEU A 104 6.92 10.58 3.78
C LEU A 104 5.63 9.91 4.28
N GLY A 105 4.47 10.44 3.89
CA GLY A 105 3.18 9.81 4.19
C GLY A 105 3.01 8.44 3.54
N GLY A 106 3.45 8.30 2.28
CA GLY A 106 3.42 7.05 1.53
C GLY A 106 4.28 5.98 2.18
N LEU A 107 5.50 6.34 2.61
CA LEU A 107 6.38 5.46 3.37
C LEU A 107 5.73 4.99 4.68
N ALA A 108 5.17 5.90 5.47
CA ALA A 108 4.52 5.55 6.74
C ALA A 108 3.33 4.58 6.54
N ILE A 109 2.52 4.81 5.49
CA ILE A 109 1.30 4.03 5.23
C ILE A 109 1.60 2.68 4.54
N CYS A 110 2.61 2.63 3.67
CA CYS A 110 2.90 1.46 2.84
C CYS A 110 4.02 0.57 3.36
N LYS A 111 4.92 1.07 4.24
CA LYS A 111 5.97 0.27 4.90
C LYS A 111 5.45 -1.05 5.51
N PRO A 112 4.36 -1.07 6.30
CA PRO A 112 3.87 -2.31 6.91
C PRO A 112 3.14 -3.24 5.94
N ARG A 113 2.89 -2.82 4.69
CA ARG A 113 2.10 -3.60 3.71
C ARG A 113 2.95 -4.22 2.61
N GLY A 114 4.18 -3.77 2.42
CA GLY A 114 5.13 -4.33 1.46
C GLY A 114 4.63 -4.37 0.00
N GLY A 115 5.39 -5.05 -0.86
CA GLY A 115 4.99 -5.36 -2.24
C GLY A 115 5.19 -4.22 -3.26
N TRP A 116 4.46 -4.31 -4.39
CA TRP A 116 4.58 -3.38 -5.53
C TRP A 116 4.35 -1.91 -5.17
N ARG A 117 3.60 -1.64 -4.09
CA ARG A 117 3.36 -0.29 -3.60
C ARG A 117 4.63 0.37 -3.05
N MET A 118 5.48 -0.40 -2.37
CA MET A 118 6.79 0.11 -1.92
C MET A 118 7.71 0.36 -3.12
N VAL A 119 7.64 -0.48 -4.16
CA VAL A 119 8.39 -0.25 -5.41
C VAL A 119 8.00 1.10 -6.01
N LEU A 120 6.70 1.42 -6.10
CA LEU A 120 6.22 2.72 -6.59
C LEU A 120 6.71 3.89 -5.76
N ILE A 121 6.72 3.75 -4.43
CA ILE A 121 7.24 4.79 -3.53
C ILE A 121 8.74 4.99 -3.77
N TRP A 122 9.53 3.91 -3.85
CA TRP A 122 10.95 4.02 -4.17
C TRP A 122 11.21 4.65 -5.54
N LEU A 123 10.38 4.34 -6.53
CA LEU A 123 10.46 4.91 -7.88
C LEU A 123 10.10 6.40 -7.92
N SER A 124 9.31 6.89 -6.95
CA SER A 124 9.01 8.32 -6.84
C SER A 124 10.20 9.15 -6.35
N LEU A 125 11.18 8.53 -5.67
CA LEU A 125 12.37 9.21 -5.13
C LEU A 125 13.28 9.79 -6.23
N PRO A 126 13.70 9.04 -7.28
CA PRO A 126 14.48 9.61 -8.38
C PRO A 126 13.69 10.66 -9.16
N ILE A 127 12.37 10.49 -9.33
CA ILE A 127 11.51 11.49 -9.98
C ILE A 127 11.53 12.81 -9.20
N GLN A 128 11.42 12.76 -7.87
CA GLN A 128 11.51 13.94 -7.01
C GLN A 128 12.89 14.60 -7.07
N LEU A 129 13.97 13.81 -7.07
CA LEU A 129 15.34 14.31 -7.22
C LEU A 129 15.50 15.09 -8.53
N ILE A 130 15.05 14.51 -9.65
CA ILE A 130 15.11 15.15 -10.97
C ILE A 130 14.25 16.42 -10.99
N ALA A 131 13.01 16.37 -10.51
CA ALA A 131 12.12 17.52 -10.47
C ALA A 131 12.69 18.66 -9.61
N THR A 132 13.32 18.33 -8.48
CA THR A 132 13.97 19.31 -7.59
C THR A 132 15.17 19.96 -8.28
N LEU A 133 16.02 19.19 -8.95
CA LEU A 133 17.16 19.73 -9.71
C LEU A 133 16.70 20.67 -10.83
N ILE A 134 15.69 20.28 -11.61
CA ILE A 134 15.12 21.13 -12.67
C ILE A 134 14.60 22.45 -12.08
N PHE A 135 13.89 22.40 -10.95
CA PHE A 135 13.38 23.60 -10.30
C PHE A 135 14.49 24.52 -9.81
N ILE A 136 15.56 23.98 -9.23
CA ILE A 136 16.73 24.76 -8.78
C ILE A 136 17.41 25.43 -9.97
N ILE A 137 17.64 24.67 -11.05
CA ILE A 137 18.26 25.22 -12.28
C ILE A 137 17.38 26.35 -12.84
N TYR A 138 16.08 26.12 -12.99
CA TYR A 138 15.15 27.13 -13.50
C TYR A 138 15.15 28.40 -12.65
N LYS A 139 15.12 28.26 -11.32
CA LYS A 139 15.19 29.41 -10.40
C LYS A 139 16.51 30.14 -10.49
N TYR A 140 17.63 29.42 -10.64
CA TYR A 140 18.94 30.02 -10.81
C TYR A 140 19.03 30.81 -12.13
N THR A 141 18.58 30.24 -13.25
CA THR A 141 18.57 30.92 -14.54
C THR A 141 17.71 32.19 -14.49
N LEU A 142 16.49 32.09 -13.94
CA LEU A 142 15.60 33.24 -13.76
C LEU A 142 16.26 34.36 -12.93
N PHE A 143 16.98 33.99 -11.87
CA PHE A 143 17.68 34.94 -11.02
C PHE A 143 18.83 35.65 -11.76
N VAL A 144 19.62 34.91 -12.54
CA VAL A 144 20.69 35.47 -13.37
C VAL A 144 20.13 36.43 -14.43
N ASP A 145 19.02 36.07 -15.07
CA ASP A 145 18.37 36.92 -16.06
C ASP A 145 17.84 38.23 -15.45
N ILE A 146 17.30 38.17 -14.24
CA ILE A 146 16.88 39.36 -13.50
C ILE A 146 18.09 40.27 -13.20
N ILE A 147 19.22 39.73 -12.74
CA ILE A 147 20.42 40.53 -12.47
C ILE A 147 20.92 41.21 -13.75
N ARG A 148 21.02 40.46 -14.86
CA ARG A 148 21.45 41.02 -16.16
C ARG A 148 20.51 42.11 -16.67
N PHE A 149 19.22 42.00 -16.41
CA PHE A 149 18.26 43.04 -16.75
C PHE A 149 18.56 44.35 -16.01
N PHE A 150 18.90 44.28 -14.72
CA PHE A 150 19.27 45.47 -13.93
C PHE A 150 20.64 46.05 -14.30
N GLU A 151 21.60 45.24 -14.76
CA GLU A 151 22.92 45.75 -15.20
C GLU A 151 22.86 46.55 -16.51
N ASN A 152 21.82 46.36 -17.34
CA ASN A 152 21.64 47.04 -18.62
C ASN A 152 20.75 48.31 -18.54
N LEU A 153 20.29 48.66 -17.34
CA LEU A 153 19.43 49.82 -17.04
C LEU A 153 20.26 50.98 -16.49
#